data_AF-S6TSU4-F1
#
_entry.id   AF-S6TSU4-F1
#
_cell.length_a   1.000
_cell.length_b   1.000
_cell.length_c   1.000
_cell.angle_alpha   90.00
_cell.angle_beta   90.00
_cell.angle_gamma   90.00
#
_symmetry.space_group_name_H-M   'P 1'
#
loop_
_entity.id
_entity.type
_entity.pdbx_description
1 polymer ?
#
loop_
_entity_poly.entity_id
_entity_poly.type
_entity_poly.pdbx_seq_one_letter_code
_entity_poly.pdbx_strand_id
1 'polypeptide(L)'
;YFAEGFGSTGFAYKHAAWTGTYVLFGLLMLPALVTTLIMREPPVPLRTQLSAARYGFTHQLASVFVLIVLLVSVPAMFTQLYNTDFASVLFNGTSWMDLLLEDRAFLRAILYTLLTFACLSSMGRRGLAPVLTPINDFIMRYRWQALLLLGLIATYRMSDTVMGVMANVFYIDQGFTKDQIASVSKIFGLIMTLLGAGAGGLLIVRFGIMPILFIGGFTSAATNILFLLLADMGPNLKMLIVTISLDNLSSGLATSAFVAYLSSLTNLKFSATQYALLSSIMLLLPRLLGGYSGVVVEKFGYHNFFLITALLGIPTLVMIILQWNREIRTAKAEAPIEVSEIEKP
;
A
#
# COMPACT_ATOMS: atom_id res chain seq x y z
N TYR A 1 -20.73 -1.78 -21.03
CA TYR A 1 -20.99 -3.24 -20.99
C TYR A 1 -22.29 -3.63 -20.27
N PHE A 2 -22.40 -3.78 -18.94
CA PHE A 2 -23.67 -4.28 -18.35
C PHE A 2 -24.84 -3.30 -18.44
N ALA A 3 -24.70 -2.06 -17.97
CA ALA A 3 -25.76 -1.05 -18.09
C ALA A 3 -26.11 -0.74 -19.56
N GLU A 4 -25.12 -0.82 -20.43
CA GLU A 4 -25.26 -0.67 -21.88
C GLU A 4 -25.97 -1.86 -22.54
N GLY A 5 -25.67 -3.08 -22.09
CA GLY A 5 -26.40 -4.30 -22.45
C GLY A 5 -27.84 -4.29 -21.94
N PHE A 6 -28.11 -3.62 -20.83
CA PHE A 6 -29.46 -3.30 -20.35
C PHE A 6 -30.07 -2.06 -21.04
N GLY A 7 -29.39 -1.48 -22.04
CA GLY A 7 -29.93 -0.46 -22.94
C GLY A 7 -29.71 0.99 -22.51
N SER A 8 -28.83 1.26 -21.53
CA SER A 8 -28.40 2.63 -21.16
C SER A 8 -27.20 3.04 -21.99
N THR A 9 -27.36 4.03 -22.87
CA THR A 9 -26.26 4.57 -23.68
C THR A 9 -25.79 5.90 -23.11
N GLY A 10 -24.60 6.37 -23.52
CA GLY A 10 -24.08 7.69 -23.12
C GLY A 10 -25.00 8.86 -23.49
N PHE A 11 -25.89 8.66 -24.49
CA PHE A 11 -26.87 9.66 -24.94
C PHE A 11 -28.28 9.45 -24.36
N ALA A 12 -28.61 8.24 -23.89
CA ALA A 12 -29.91 7.90 -23.33
C ALA A 12 -29.73 7.12 -22.02
N TYR A 13 -29.61 7.88 -20.93
CA TYR A 13 -29.44 7.32 -19.60
C TYR A 13 -30.74 6.66 -19.11
N LYS A 14 -30.70 5.35 -18.86
CA LYS A 14 -31.84 4.61 -18.30
C LYS A 14 -31.56 4.22 -16.85
N HIS A 15 -32.34 4.76 -15.91
CA HIS A 15 -32.22 4.39 -14.49
C HIS A 15 -32.43 2.90 -14.25
N ALA A 16 -33.41 2.26 -14.92
CA ALA A 16 -33.70 0.84 -14.77
C ALA A 16 -32.51 -0.08 -15.11
N ALA A 17 -31.74 0.27 -16.14
CA ALA A 17 -30.55 -0.47 -16.56
C ALA A 17 -29.42 -0.41 -15.51
N TRP A 18 -29.28 0.74 -14.85
CA TRP A 18 -28.35 0.91 -13.74
C TRP A 18 -28.81 0.17 -12.49
N THR A 19 -30.10 0.22 -12.15
CA THR A 19 -30.68 -0.59 -11.06
C THR A 19 -30.41 -2.08 -11.28
N GLY A 20 -30.65 -2.60 -12.49
CA GLY A 20 -30.35 -3.98 -12.85
C GLY A 20 -28.87 -4.33 -12.71
N THR A 21 -27.98 -3.42 -13.11
CA THR A 21 -26.51 -3.59 -12.95
C THR A 21 -26.11 -3.65 -11.47
N TYR A 22 -26.67 -2.79 -10.62
CA TYR A 22 -26.39 -2.80 -9.18
C TYR A 22 -26.95 -4.05 -8.49
N VAL A 23 -28.14 -4.51 -8.86
CA VAL A 23 -28.71 -5.76 -8.36
C VAL A 23 -27.84 -6.95 -8.76
N LEU A 24 -27.36 -7.00 -10.01
CA LEU A 24 -26.43 -8.03 -10.47
C LEU A 24 -25.15 -8.05 -9.63
N PHE A 25 -24.56 -6.89 -9.35
CA PHE A 25 -23.38 -6.79 -8.48
C PHE A 25 -23.69 -7.25 -7.05
N GLY A 26 -24.86 -6.92 -6.50
CA GLY A 26 -25.30 -7.42 -5.20
C GLY A 26 -25.44 -8.94 -5.17
N LEU A 27 -26.00 -9.54 -6.23
CA LEU A 27 -26.11 -11.00 -6.35
C LEU A 27 -24.73 -11.68 -6.46
N LEU A 28 -23.79 -11.08 -7.18
CA LEU A 28 -22.41 -11.59 -7.29
C LEU A 28 -21.65 -11.57 -5.95
N MET A 29 -22.08 -10.78 -4.97
CA MET A 29 -21.49 -10.79 -3.62
C MET A 29 -22.05 -11.93 -2.74
N LEU A 30 -23.21 -12.51 -3.07
CA LEU A 30 -23.84 -13.55 -2.24
C LEU A 30 -22.96 -14.78 -2.02
N PRO A 31 -22.25 -15.34 -3.04
CA PRO A 31 -21.35 -16.47 -2.81
C PRO A 31 -20.24 -16.14 -1.80
N ALA A 32 -19.68 -14.93 -1.84
CA ALA A 32 -18.67 -14.48 -0.89
C ALA A 32 -19.24 -14.35 0.54
N LEU A 33 -20.45 -13.82 0.67
CA LEU A 33 -21.15 -13.73 1.96
C LEU A 33 -21.43 -15.12 2.53
N VAL A 34 -21.99 -16.02 1.71
CA VAL A 34 -22.36 -17.39 2.10
C VAL A 34 -21.12 -18.18 2.51
N THR A 35 -20.03 -18.12 1.72
CA THR A 35 -18.77 -18.78 2.09
C THR A 35 -18.20 -18.26 3.39
N THR A 36 -18.22 -16.95 3.62
CA THR A 36 -17.77 -16.34 4.89
C THR A 36 -18.58 -16.83 6.09
N LEU A 37 -19.90 -17.00 5.95
CA LEU A 37 -20.78 -17.50 7.01
C LEU A 37 -20.61 -19.01 7.27
N ILE A 38 -20.22 -19.78 6.26
CA ILE A 38 -20.04 -21.24 6.36
C ILE A 38 -18.65 -21.59 6.91
N MET A 39 -17.64 -20.76 6.65
CA MET A 39 -16.25 -21.05 7.00
C MET A 39 -16.07 -21.02 8.53
N ARG A 40 -15.69 -22.16 9.11
CA ARG A 40 -15.40 -22.27 10.55
C ARG A 40 -14.02 -21.74 10.86
N GLU A 41 -13.90 -21.03 11.98
CA GLU A 41 -12.60 -20.57 12.47
C GLU A 41 -11.72 -21.78 12.81
N PRO A 42 -10.43 -21.80 12.37
CA PRO A 42 -9.51 -22.86 12.74
C PRO A 42 -9.26 -22.83 14.25
N PRO A 43 -9.03 -24.00 14.89
CA PRO A 43 -8.76 -24.06 16.32
C PRO A 43 -7.40 -23.38 16.63
N VAL A 44 -7.45 -22.19 17.23
CA VAL A 44 -6.26 -21.44 17.67
C VAL A 44 -6.01 -21.70 19.15
N PRO A 45 -4.76 -21.81 19.63
CA PRO A 45 -4.46 -21.99 21.05
C PRO A 45 -5.11 -20.92 21.94
N LEU A 46 -5.71 -21.35 23.07
CA LEU A 46 -6.44 -20.48 24.01
C LEU A 46 -5.62 -19.26 24.47
N ARG A 47 -4.29 -19.41 24.64
CA ARG A 47 -3.39 -18.31 25.00
C ARG A 47 -3.38 -17.18 23.96
N THR A 48 -3.48 -17.51 22.68
CA THR A 48 -3.55 -16.55 21.58
C THR A 48 -4.88 -15.83 21.57
N GLN A 49 -5.98 -16.57 21.79
CA GLN A 49 -7.34 -16.00 21.88
C GLN A 49 -7.46 -15.01 23.05
N LEU A 50 -6.99 -15.38 24.25
CA LEU A 50 -6.98 -14.51 25.42
C LEU A 50 -6.11 -13.26 25.23
N SER A 51 -4.99 -13.38 24.49
CA SER A 51 -4.15 -12.22 24.17
C SER A 51 -4.78 -11.27 23.15
N ALA A 52 -5.53 -11.80 22.17
CA ALA A 52 -6.27 -10.98 21.21
C ALA A 52 -7.46 -10.25 21.86
N ALA A 53 -8.11 -10.90 22.84
CA ALA A 53 -9.20 -10.31 23.64
C ALA A 53 -8.72 -9.26 24.67
N ARG A 54 -7.40 -9.02 24.80
CA ARG A 54 -6.84 -8.09 25.79
C ARG A 54 -7.35 -6.65 25.61
N TYR A 55 -7.63 -6.24 24.37
CA TYR A 55 -8.18 -4.93 24.06
C TYR A 55 -9.60 -5.07 23.54
N GLY A 56 -10.59 -4.81 24.40
CA GLY A 56 -11.99 -4.77 24.01
C GLY A 56 -12.30 -3.63 23.04
N PHE A 57 -13.50 -3.68 22.46
CA PHE A 57 -13.98 -2.73 21.45
C PHE A 57 -13.84 -1.24 21.86
N THR A 58 -14.11 -0.92 23.13
CA THR A 58 -14.01 0.45 23.65
C THR A 58 -12.59 1.01 23.59
N HIS A 59 -11.59 0.17 23.85
CA HIS A 59 -10.18 0.57 23.81
C HIS A 59 -9.73 0.77 22.36
N GLN A 60 -10.23 -0.06 21.44
CA GLN A 60 -9.98 0.09 20.01
C GLN A 60 -10.59 1.41 19.48
N LEU A 61 -11.84 1.72 19.83
CA LEU A 61 -12.47 3.00 19.47
C LEU A 61 -11.72 4.21 20.04
N ALA A 62 -11.30 4.15 21.31
CA ALA A 62 -10.49 5.20 21.92
C ALA A 62 -9.17 5.40 21.17
N SER A 63 -8.51 4.31 20.76
CA SER A 63 -7.27 4.39 19.99
C SER A 63 -7.47 5.04 18.62
N VAL A 64 -8.55 4.70 17.91
CA VAL A 64 -8.89 5.30 16.61
C VAL A 64 -9.20 6.78 16.77
N PHE A 65 -9.96 7.15 17.81
CA PHE A 65 -10.26 8.55 18.10
C PHE A 65 -8.97 9.36 18.35
N VAL A 66 -8.08 8.89 19.23
CA VAL A 66 -6.80 9.56 19.48
C VAL A 66 -5.96 9.66 18.21
N LEU A 67 -5.95 8.62 17.36
CA LEU A 67 -5.22 8.62 16.10
C LEU A 67 -5.78 9.65 15.10
N ILE A 68 -7.10 9.73 14.92
CA ILE A 68 -7.76 10.71 14.04
C ILE A 68 -7.48 12.13 14.55
N VAL A 69 -7.60 12.34 15.85
CA VAL A 69 -7.33 13.62 16.49
C VAL A 69 -5.89 14.04 16.25
N LEU A 70 -4.91 13.15 16.42
CA LEU A 70 -3.49 13.42 16.09
C LEU A 70 -3.28 13.68 14.59
N LEU A 71 -3.91 12.89 13.72
CA LEU A 71 -3.78 13.01 12.26
C LEU A 71 -4.26 14.37 11.75
N VAL A 72 -5.31 14.94 12.35
CA VAL A 72 -5.84 16.26 11.96
C VAL A 72 -5.06 17.38 12.66
N SER A 73 -4.80 17.24 13.96
CA SER A 73 -4.24 18.32 14.76
C SER A 73 -2.76 18.58 14.50
N VAL A 74 -1.94 17.55 14.21
CA VAL A 74 -0.52 17.76 13.94
C VAL A 74 -0.30 18.58 12.66
N PRO A 75 -0.86 18.22 11.49
CA PRO A 75 -0.73 19.06 10.30
C PRO A 75 -1.39 20.42 10.48
N ALA A 76 -2.56 20.49 11.11
CA ALA A 76 -3.24 21.76 11.35
C ALA A 76 -2.40 22.68 12.26
N MET A 77 -1.73 22.14 13.27
CA MET A 77 -0.79 22.87 14.12
C MET A 77 0.33 23.50 13.29
N PHE A 78 0.99 22.73 12.42
CA PHE A 78 2.06 23.25 11.56
C PHE A 78 1.55 24.30 10.57
N THR A 79 0.41 24.06 9.92
CA THR A 79 -0.18 25.02 8.97
C THR A 79 -0.55 26.32 9.67
N GLN A 80 -1.13 26.25 10.88
CA GLN A 80 -1.46 27.47 11.61
C GLN A 80 -0.22 28.20 12.12
N LEU A 81 0.80 27.47 12.60
CA LEU A 81 2.06 28.09 13.01
C LEU A 81 2.79 28.78 11.84
N TYR A 82 2.63 28.26 10.62
CA TYR A 82 3.18 28.91 9.41
C TYR A 82 2.39 30.17 9.02
N ASN A 83 1.06 30.16 9.20
CA ASN A 83 0.18 31.27 8.85
C ASN A 83 0.06 32.35 9.93
N THR A 84 0.59 32.11 11.13
CA THR A 84 0.61 33.10 12.20
C THR A 84 1.64 34.19 11.92
N ASP A 85 1.30 35.43 12.29
CA ASP A 85 2.20 36.58 12.22
C ASP A 85 3.24 36.58 13.35
N PHE A 86 3.73 35.39 13.74
CA PHE A 86 4.70 35.20 14.82
C PHE A 86 6.00 35.97 14.58
N ALA A 87 6.37 36.19 13.30
CA ALA A 87 7.52 37.00 12.92
C ALA A 87 7.42 38.45 13.42
N SER A 88 6.21 38.99 13.57
CA SER A 88 6.00 40.37 14.06
C SER A 88 6.43 40.55 15.52
N VAL A 89 6.26 39.53 16.37
CA VAL A 89 6.69 39.58 17.78
C VAL A 89 8.20 39.51 17.90
N LEU A 90 8.85 38.77 17.00
CA LEU A 90 10.30 38.60 17.03
C LEU A 90 11.05 39.80 16.44
N PHE A 91 10.47 40.49 15.45
CA PHE A 91 11.17 41.53 14.67
C PHE A 91 10.55 42.92 14.75
N ASN A 92 9.23 43.05 14.96
CA ASN A 92 8.52 44.33 14.94
C ASN A 92 8.07 44.81 16.34
N GLY A 93 8.41 44.08 17.41
CA GLY A 93 8.12 44.47 18.79
C GLY A 93 6.64 44.45 19.17
N THR A 94 5.79 43.72 18.42
CA THR A 94 4.39 43.50 18.80
C THR A 94 4.30 42.67 20.08
N SER A 95 3.29 42.95 20.91
CA SER A 95 3.13 42.23 22.18
C SER A 95 2.53 40.85 21.93
N TRP A 96 2.93 39.86 22.73
CA TRP A 96 2.32 38.53 22.76
C TRP A 96 0.79 38.57 22.98
N MET A 97 0.31 39.64 23.64
CA MET A 97 -1.11 39.85 23.89
C MET A 97 -1.89 40.22 22.62
N ASP A 98 -1.28 40.98 21.71
CA ASP A 98 -1.91 41.39 20.45
C ASP A 98 -2.11 40.16 19.55
N LEU A 99 -1.12 39.27 19.54
CA LEU A 99 -1.19 38.00 18.82
C LEU A 99 -2.23 37.02 19.40
N LEU A 100 -2.48 37.07 20.71
CA LEU A 100 -3.54 36.28 21.34
C LEU A 100 -4.96 36.79 21.04
N LEU A 101 -5.13 38.10 20.86
CA LEU A 101 -6.45 38.71 20.71
C LEU A 101 -6.85 38.93 19.25
N GLU A 102 -5.89 39.23 18.37
CA GLU A 102 -6.16 39.62 16.98
C GLU A 102 -5.91 38.47 15.99
N ASP A 103 -4.93 37.61 16.26
CA ASP A 103 -4.55 36.54 15.32
C ASP A 103 -5.32 35.23 15.57
N ARG A 104 -6.31 34.98 14.71
CA ARG A 104 -7.09 33.73 14.71
C ARG A 104 -6.24 32.50 14.41
N ALA A 105 -5.16 32.64 13.63
CA ALA A 105 -4.27 31.52 13.34
C ALA A 105 -3.52 31.10 14.61
N PHE A 106 -3.16 32.05 15.47
CA PHE A 106 -2.41 31.78 16.70
C PHE A 106 -3.26 31.08 17.76
N LEU A 107 -4.49 31.53 17.95
CA LEU A 107 -5.48 30.84 18.80
C LEU A 107 -5.71 29.39 18.35
N ARG A 108 -5.82 29.16 17.03
CA ARG A 108 -5.97 27.81 16.47
C ARG A 108 -4.70 26.98 16.64
N ALA A 109 -3.52 27.57 16.45
CA ALA A 109 -2.24 26.90 16.70
C ALA A 109 -2.15 26.44 18.16
N ILE A 110 -2.51 27.31 19.13
CA ILE A 110 -2.56 26.96 20.56
C ILE A 110 -3.57 25.83 20.83
N LEU A 111 -4.76 25.89 20.23
CA LEU A 111 -5.75 24.82 20.40
C LEU A 111 -5.20 23.47 19.90
N TYR A 112 -4.59 23.44 18.72
CA TYR A 112 -4.02 22.22 18.15
C TYR A 112 -2.76 21.74 18.90
N THR A 113 -1.92 22.62 19.43
CA THR A 113 -0.79 22.22 20.30
C THR A 113 -1.28 21.60 21.61
N LEU A 114 -2.30 22.19 22.26
CA LEU A 114 -2.87 21.64 23.49
C LEU A 114 -3.51 20.28 23.25
N LEU A 115 -4.25 20.13 22.16
CA LEU A 115 -4.93 18.90 21.82
C LEU A 115 -3.93 17.80 21.39
N THR A 116 -2.87 18.12 20.64
CA THR A 116 -1.78 17.16 20.36
C THR A 116 -1.08 16.73 21.66
N PHE A 117 -0.77 17.67 22.56
CA PHE A 117 -0.15 17.36 23.84
C PHE A 117 -1.05 16.51 24.74
N ALA A 118 -2.36 16.77 24.77
CA ALA A 118 -3.34 15.95 25.48
C ALA A 118 -3.38 14.51 24.95
N CYS A 119 -3.35 14.34 23.62
CA CYS A 119 -3.29 13.02 22.98
C CYS A 119 -1.95 12.29 23.20
N LEU A 120 -0.84 13.01 23.36
CA LEU A 120 0.49 12.45 23.67
C LEU A 120 0.73 12.25 25.18
N SER A 121 -0.15 12.79 26.03
CA SER A 121 -0.11 12.63 27.49
C SER A 121 -0.23 11.16 27.90
N SER A 122 0.04 10.86 29.17
CA SER A 122 -0.04 9.52 29.75
C SER A 122 -1.40 8.84 29.48
N MET A 123 -2.48 9.62 29.51
CA MET A 123 -3.84 9.15 29.22
C MET A 123 -4.02 8.79 27.73
N GLY A 124 -3.59 9.64 26.81
CA GLY A 124 -3.71 9.38 25.38
C GLY A 124 -2.82 8.22 24.91
N ARG A 125 -1.60 8.09 25.49
CA ARG A 125 -0.73 6.93 25.25
C ARG A 125 -1.33 5.60 25.73
N ARG A 126 -2.07 5.60 26.84
CA ARG A 126 -2.85 4.41 27.27
C ARG A 126 -3.97 4.11 26.27
N GLY A 127 -4.64 5.14 25.75
CA GLY A 127 -5.64 5.00 24.67
C GLY A 127 -5.06 4.40 23.39
N LEU A 128 -3.81 4.70 23.07
CA LEU A 128 -3.10 4.16 21.89
C LEU A 128 -2.51 2.75 22.10
N ALA A 129 -2.65 2.15 23.28
CA ALA A 129 -2.08 0.83 23.58
C ALA A 129 -2.47 -0.28 22.57
N PRO A 130 -3.72 -0.34 22.03
CA PRO A 130 -4.08 -1.33 21.02
C PRO A 130 -3.28 -1.21 19.71
N VAL A 131 -2.80 -0.02 19.37
CA VAL A 131 -2.02 0.24 18.15
C VAL A 131 -0.52 0.14 18.43
N LEU A 132 -0.07 0.68 19.57
CA LEU A 132 1.35 0.70 19.96
C LEU A 132 1.88 -0.69 20.33
N THR A 133 1.05 -1.56 20.92
CA THR A 133 1.50 -2.90 21.36
C THR A 133 1.89 -3.79 20.17
N PRO A 134 1.08 -3.90 19.09
CA PRO A 134 1.47 -4.62 17.89
C PRO A 134 2.71 -4.05 17.19
N ILE A 135 2.86 -2.72 17.17
CA ILE A 135 4.03 -2.05 16.58
C ILE A 135 5.28 -2.39 17.39
N ASN A 136 5.20 -2.29 18.71
CA ASN A 136 6.32 -2.62 19.59
C ASN A 136 6.70 -4.10 19.51
N ASP A 137 5.71 -5.01 19.40
CA ASP A 137 5.94 -6.44 19.16
C ASP A 137 6.75 -6.67 17.88
N PHE A 138 6.37 -6.00 16.78
CA PHE A 138 7.09 -6.11 15.51
C PHE A 138 8.54 -5.57 15.61
N ILE A 139 8.73 -4.39 16.19
CA ILE A 139 10.06 -3.77 16.34
C ILE A 139 10.95 -4.59 17.27
N MET A 140 10.42 -5.10 18.40
CA MET A 140 11.21 -5.92 19.32
C MET A 140 11.55 -7.29 18.75
N ARG A 141 10.64 -7.89 17.96
CA ARG A 141 10.86 -9.18 17.29
C ARG A 141 11.97 -9.12 16.24
N TYR A 142 11.97 -8.08 15.40
CA TYR A 142 12.92 -7.97 14.28
C TYR A 142 14.11 -7.04 14.56
N ARG A 143 14.03 -6.17 15.57
CA ARG A 143 15.08 -5.21 15.97
C ARG A 143 15.58 -4.39 14.77
N TRP A 144 16.89 -4.38 14.52
CA TRP A 144 17.50 -3.72 13.36
C TRP A 144 16.99 -4.24 12.01
N GLN A 145 16.50 -5.48 11.96
CA GLN A 145 15.93 -6.06 10.74
C GLN A 145 14.58 -5.42 10.38
N ALA A 146 13.87 -4.84 11.35
CA ALA A 146 12.61 -4.15 11.10
C ALA A 146 12.79 -3.05 10.05
N LEU A 147 13.92 -2.33 10.05
CA LEU A 147 14.20 -1.29 9.05
C LEU A 147 14.34 -1.87 7.64
N LEU A 148 15.00 -3.02 7.49
CA LEU A 148 15.13 -3.69 6.18
C LEU A 148 13.77 -4.21 5.69
N LEU A 149 12.99 -4.84 6.57
CA LEU A 149 11.64 -5.34 6.25
C LEU A 149 10.70 -4.20 5.87
N LEU A 150 10.66 -3.13 6.66
CA LEU A 150 9.83 -1.96 6.39
C LEU A 150 10.28 -1.24 5.12
N GLY A 151 11.59 -1.15 4.87
CA GLY A 151 12.14 -0.59 3.64
C GLY A 151 11.76 -1.43 2.42
N LEU A 152 11.83 -2.76 2.50
CA LEU A 152 11.39 -3.66 1.43
C LEU A 152 9.89 -3.49 1.19
N ILE A 153 9.07 -3.49 2.25
CA ILE A 153 7.61 -3.30 2.14
C ILE A 153 7.25 -1.97 1.49
N ALA A 154 7.90 -0.88 1.92
CA ALA A 154 7.67 0.46 1.40
C ALA A 154 8.12 0.64 -0.05
N THR A 155 9.15 -0.08 -0.49
CA THR A 155 9.72 0.06 -1.83
C THR A 155 9.16 -0.95 -2.82
N TYR A 156 8.65 -2.10 -2.38
CA TYR A 156 8.25 -3.21 -3.27
C TYR A 156 7.28 -2.79 -4.39
N ARG A 157 6.25 -1.99 -4.07
CA ARG A 157 5.27 -1.50 -5.05
C ARG A 157 5.58 -0.11 -5.60
N MET A 158 6.80 0.38 -5.41
CA MET A 158 7.19 1.73 -5.81
C MET A 158 7.11 1.92 -7.33
N SER A 159 7.70 0.99 -8.09
CA SER A 159 7.70 0.98 -9.56
C SER A 159 6.28 1.01 -10.16
N ASP A 160 5.43 0.08 -9.72
CA ASP A 160 4.06 -0.10 -10.20
C ASP A 160 3.12 1.05 -9.77
N THR A 161 3.13 1.40 -8.47
CA THR A 161 2.19 2.40 -7.94
C THR A 161 2.46 3.79 -8.50
N VAL A 162 3.74 4.19 -8.64
CA VAL A 162 4.10 5.51 -9.16
C VAL A 162 3.72 5.62 -10.64
N MET A 163 4.04 4.59 -11.44
CA MET A 163 3.61 4.50 -12.83
C MET A 163 2.07 4.54 -12.95
N GLY A 164 1.37 3.80 -12.08
CA GLY A 164 -0.08 3.64 -12.09
C GLY A 164 -0.86 4.95 -11.93
N VAL A 165 -0.29 5.95 -11.24
CA VAL A 165 -0.92 7.27 -11.10
C VAL A 165 -1.03 7.98 -12.45
N MET A 166 -0.03 7.81 -13.33
CA MET A 166 0.03 8.48 -14.64
C MET A 166 -0.51 7.64 -15.80
N ALA A 167 -0.80 6.35 -15.60
CA ALA A 167 -1.20 5.44 -16.69
C ALA A 167 -2.37 5.96 -17.53
N ASN A 168 -3.47 6.39 -16.88
CA ASN A 168 -4.64 6.90 -17.61
C ASN A 168 -4.38 8.21 -18.35
N VAL A 169 -3.58 9.11 -17.75
CA VAL A 169 -3.22 10.39 -18.37
C VAL A 169 -2.33 10.13 -19.59
N PHE A 170 -1.32 9.26 -19.43
CA PHE A 170 -0.45 8.81 -20.51
C PHE A 170 -1.23 8.27 -21.71
N TYR A 171 -2.21 7.38 -21.49
CA TYR A 171 -2.98 6.83 -22.61
C TYR A 171 -3.75 7.91 -23.39
N ILE A 172 -4.32 8.89 -22.68
CA ILE A 172 -5.07 9.98 -23.31
C ILE A 172 -4.12 10.90 -24.09
N ASP A 173 -2.98 11.26 -23.50
CA ASP A 173 -1.98 12.14 -24.12
C ASP A 173 -1.32 11.51 -25.36
N GLN A 174 -1.19 10.18 -25.38
CA GLN A 174 -0.72 9.43 -26.55
C GLN A 174 -1.76 9.39 -27.70
N GLY A 175 -3.01 9.76 -27.45
CA GLY A 175 -4.08 9.80 -28.45
C GLY A 175 -4.96 8.55 -28.52
N PHE A 176 -4.94 7.67 -27.51
CA PHE A 176 -5.86 6.53 -27.46
C PHE A 176 -7.29 6.96 -27.14
N THR A 177 -8.27 6.26 -27.73
CA THR A 177 -9.68 6.54 -27.42
C THR A 177 -10.07 5.95 -26.06
N LYS A 178 -11.01 6.60 -25.37
CA LYS A 178 -11.51 6.11 -24.07
C LYS A 178 -12.07 4.69 -24.16
N ASP A 179 -12.67 4.33 -25.30
CA ASP A 179 -13.23 2.99 -25.54
C ASP A 179 -12.13 1.93 -25.72
N GLN A 180 -11.04 2.26 -26.41
CA GLN A 180 -9.86 1.40 -26.51
C GLN A 180 -9.25 1.17 -25.14
N ILE A 181 -8.99 2.25 -24.39
CA ILE A 181 -8.42 2.18 -23.05
C ILE A 181 -9.30 1.33 -22.12
N ALA A 182 -10.61 1.56 -22.13
CA ALA A 182 -11.56 0.83 -21.30
C ALA A 182 -11.62 -0.65 -21.66
N SER A 183 -11.65 -0.99 -22.95
CA SER A 183 -11.71 -2.38 -23.41
C SER A 183 -10.44 -3.15 -23.00
N VAL A 184 -9.27 -2.57 -23.23
CA VAL A 184 -7.98 -3.21 -22.91
C VAL A 184 -7.77 -3.31 -21.40
N SER A 185 -7.95 -2.21 -20.67
CA SER A 185 -7.68 -2.18 -19.22
C SER A 185 -8.66 -3.03 -18.42
N LYS A 186 -9.95 -3.05 -18.78
CA LYS A 186 -10.97 -3.73 -17.96
C LYS A 186 -11.15 -5.20 -18.32
N ILE A 187 -11.04 -5.58 -19.59
CA ILE A 187 -11.23 -6.97 -20.00
C ILE A 187 -9.91 -7.72 -19.88
N PHE A 188 -8.90 -7.29 -20.64
CA PHE A 188 -7.60 -7.96 -20.65
C PHE A 188 -6.85 -7.73 -19.34
N GLY A 189 -6.85 -6.52 -18.81
CA GLY A 189 -6.18 -6.21 -17.54
C GLY A 189 -6.72 -7.06 -16.38
N LEU A 190 -8.04 -7.19 -16.23
CA LEU A 190 -8.64 -8.01 -15.18
C LEU A 190 -8.30 -9.50 -15.33
N ILE A 191 -8.45 -10.07 -16.54
CA ILE A 191 -8.13 -11.50 -16.79
C ILE A 191 -6.66 -11.76 -16.49
N MET A 192 -5.75 -10.93 -16.99
CA MET A 192 -4.32 -11.10 -16.78
C MET A 192 -3.93 -10.91 -15.31
N THR A 193 -4.57 -10.00 -14.57
CA THR A 193 -4.37 -9.86 -13.12
C THR A 193 -4.75 -11.13 -12.37
N LEU A 194 -5.91 -11.73 -12.70
CA LEU A 194 -6.37 -12.97 -12.07
C LEU A 194 -5.44 -14.14 -12.40
N LEU A 195 -5.01 -14.25 -13.66
CA LEU A 195 -4.03 -15.26 -14.09
C LEU A 195 -2.69 -15.08 -13.36
N GLY A 196 -2.20 -13.84 -13.25
CA GLY A 196 -0.96 -13.51 -12.54
C GLY A 196 -1.06 -13.83 -11.06
N ALA A 197 -2.19 -13.49 -10.43
CA ALA A 197 -2.43 -13.77 -9.02
C ALA A 197 -2.51 -15.27 -8.73
N GLY A 198 -3.22 -16.03 -9.58
CA GLY A 198 -3.31 -17.49 -9.48
C GLY A 198 -1.97 -18.18 -9.73
N ALA A 199 -1.24 -17.78 -10.77
CA ALA A 199 0.11 -18.27 -11.07
C ALA A 199 1.08 -17.95 -9.92
N GLY A 200 1.05 -16.73 -9.40
CA GLY A 200 1.85 -16.32 -8.24
C GLY A 200 1.56 -17.21 -7.02
N GLY A 201 0.29 -17.44 -6.70
CA GLY A 201 -0.12 -18.32 -5.60
C GLY A 201 0.42 -19.75 -5.74
N LEU A 202 0.27 -20.36 -6.91
CA LEU A 202 0.78 -21.72 -7.20
C LEU A 202 2.31 -21.79 -7.13
N LEU A 203 2.99 -20.79 -7.70
CA LEU A 203 4.45 -20.74 -7.72
C LEU A 203 5.03 -20.55 -6.31
N ILE A 204 4.35 -19.80 -5.42
CA ILE A 204 4.78 -19.63 -4.03
C ILE A 204 4.78 -20.97 -3.29
N VAL A 205 3.77 -21.83 -3.53
CA VAL A 205 3.72 -23.16 -2.92
C VAL A 205 4.89 -24.04 -3.38
N ARG A 206 5.32 -23.90 -4.63
CA ARG A 206 6.38 -24.74 -5.21
C ARG A 206 7.80 -24.26 -4.94
N PHE A 207 8.03 -22.95 -4.98
CA PHE A 207 9.36 -22.32 -4.95
C PHE A 207 9.60 -21.44 -3.71
N GLY A 208 8.58 -21.23 -2.87
CA GLY A 208 8.65 -20.35 -1.70
C GLY A 208 8.34 -18.89 -2.05
N ILE A 209 8.29 -18.05 -1.02
CA ILE A 209 7.85 -16.65 -1.15
C ILE A 209 8.92 -15.78 -1.82
N MET A 210 10.17 -15.85 -1.36
CA MET A 210 11.25 -14.93 -1.78
C MET A 210 11.57 -14.96 -3.29
N PRO A 211 11.65 -16.13 -3.97
CA PRO A 211 11.92 -16.15 -5.41
C PRO A 211 10.78 -15.52 -6.22
N ILE A 212 9.53 -15.77 -5.84
CA ILE A 212 8.37 -15.22 -6.56
C ILE A 212 8.21 -13.74 -6.29
N LEU A 213 8.54 -13.30 -5.07
CA LEU A 213 8.65 -11.88 -4.73
C LEU A 213 9.71 -11.17 -5.60
N PHE A 214 10.86 -11.79 -5.81
CA PHE A 214 11.90 -11.27 -6.69
C PHE A 214 11.44 -11.20 -8.15
N ILE A 215 10.84 -12.28 -8.66
CA ILE A 215 10.30 -12.33 -10.03
C ILE A 215 9.25 -11.24 -10.22
N GLY A 216 8.30 -11.09 -9.28
CA GLY A 216 7.27 -10.05 -9.36
C GLY A 216 7.83 -8.63 -9.35
N GLY A 217 8.82 -8.35 -8.49
CA GLY A 217 9.52 -7.07 -8.51
C GLY A 217 10.26 -6.81 -9.82
N PHE A 218 10.90 -7.83 -10.38
CA PHE A 218 11.67 -7.74 -11.61
C PHE A 218 10.76 -7.53 -12.82
N THR A 219 9.69 -8.32 -12.93
CA THR A 219 8.71 -8.19 -14.01
C THR A 219 8.00 -6.84 -13.93
N SER A 220 7.77 -6.28 -12.74
CA SER A 220 7.19 -4.93 -12.57
C SER A 220 8.12 -3.82 -13.04
N ALA A 221 9.44 -3.96 -12.83
CA ALA A 221 10.40 -3.03 -13.41
C ALA A 221 10.50 -3.19 -14.94
N ALA A 222 10.43 -4.43 -15.43
CA ALA A 222 10.48 -4.74 -16.86
C ALA A 222 9.25 -4.22 -17.62
N THR A 223 8.05 -4.26 -17.02
CA THR A 223 6.83 -3.75 -17.67
C THR A 223 6.87 -2.23 -17.82
N ASN A 224 7.53 -1.50 -16.91
CA ASN A 224 7.77 -0.07 -17.08
C ASN A 224 8.65 0.25 -18.30
N ILE A 225 9.58 -0.63 -18.69
CA ILE A 225 10.33 -0.48 -19.94
C ILE A 225 9.41 -0.64 -21.16
N LEU A 226 8.38 -1.50 -21.08
CA LEU A 226 7.39 -1.62 -22.16
C LEU A 226 6.54 -0.35 -22.31
N PHE A 227 6.25 0.36 -21.21
CA PHE A 227 5.60 1.68 -21.26
C PHE A 227 6.50 2.74 -21.87
N LEU A 228 7.80 2.72 -21.57
CA LEU A 228 8.78 3.58 -22.22
C LEU A 228 8.81 3.34 -23.74
N LEU A 229 8.89 2.09 -24.18
CA LEU A 229 8.85 1.75 -25.61
C LEU A 229 7.54 2.20 -26.26
N LEU A 230 6.41 2.04 -25.57
CA LEU A 230 5.11 2.52 -26.05
C LEU A 230 5.08 4.04 -26.20
N ALA A 231 5.72 4.78 -25.29
CA ALA A 231 5.80 6.25 -25.36
C ALA A 231 6.55 6.74 -26.60
N ASP A 232 7.56 5.99 -27.07
CA ASP A 232 8.36 6.33 -28.25
C ASP A 232 7.65 5.93 -29.57
N MET A 233 6.79 4.91 -29.54
CA MET A 233 6.07 4.39 -30.72
C MET A 233 4.79 5.18 -31.04
N GLY A 234 4.25 5.95 -30.11
CA GLY A 234 2.96 6.64 -30.26
C GLY A 234 1.74 5.70 -30.10
N PRO A 235 0.56 6.09 -30.62
CA PRO A 235 -0.70 5.35 -30.42
C PRO A 235 -0.76 4.02 -31.19
N ASN A 236 -0.07 3.01 -30.68
CA ASN A 236 -0.11 1.64 -31.20
C ASN A 236 -0.96 0.73 -30.29
N LEU A 237 -2.15 0.36 -30.77
CA LEU A 237 -3.11 -0.44 -30.01
C LEU A 237 -2.56 -1.84 -29.66
N LYS A 238 -1.80 -2.47 -30.55
CA LYS A 238 -1.23 -3.81 -30.30
C LYS A 238 -0.20 -3.76 -29.18
N MET A 239 0.66 -2.74 -29.20
CA MET A 239 1.64 -2.53 -28.14
C MET A 239 0.95 -2.18 -26.82
N LEU A 240 -0.10 -1.35 -26.84
CA LEU A 240 -0.92 -1.06 -25.65
C LEU A 240 -1.51 -2.33 -25.03
N ILE A 241 -2.07 -3.24 -25.83
CA ILE A 241 -2.60 -4.52 -25.35
C ILE A 241 -1.50 -5.34 -24.68
N VAL A 242 -0.35 -5.50 -25.34
CA VAL A 242 0.77 -6.29 -24.80
C VAL A 242 1.29 -5.68 -23.50
N THR A 243 1.54 -4.38 -23.47
CA THR A 243 2.05 -3.66 -22.30
C THR A 243 1.09 -3.79 -21.12
N ILE A 244 -0.21 -3.50 -21.31
CA ILE A 244 -1.22 -3.61 -20.24
C ILE A 244 -1.39 -5.05 -19.78
N SER A 245 -1.39 -6.02 -20.69
CA SER A 245 -1.54 -7.44 -20.34
C SER A 245 -0.37 -7.94 -19.50
N LEU A 246 0.86 -7.64 -19.89
CA LEU A 246 2.06 -8.05 -19.15
C LEU A 246 2.19 -7.31 -17.82
N ASP A 247 1.83 -6.03 -17.78
CA ASP A 247 1.83 -5.23 -16.56
C ASP A 247 0.84 -5.77 -15.53
N ASN A 248 -0.39 -6.05 -15.93
CA ASN A 248 -1.39 -6.63 -15.03
C ASN A 248 -1.03 -8.05 -14.58
N LEU A 249 -0.46 -8.87 -15.47
CA LEU A 249 0.05 -10.20 -15.10
C LEU A 249 1.13 -10.10 -14.03
N SER A 250 2.09 -9.21 -14.24
CA SER A 250 3.18 -8.90 -13.31
C SER A 250 2.64 -8.38 -11.97
N SER A 251 1.71 -7.42 -12.01
CA SER A 251 1.10 -6.83 -10.81
C SER A 251 0.29 -7.87 -10.02
N GLY A 252 -0.42 -8.78 -10.70
CA GLY A 252 -1.11 -9.91 -10.07
C GLY A 252 -0.15 -10.85 -9.35
N LEU A 253 0.92 -11.28 -10.03
CA LEU A 253 1.95 -12.16 -9.47
C LEU A 253 2.66 -11.49 -8.28
N ALA A 254 3.06 -10.23 -8.45
CA ALA A 254 3.73 -9.44 -7.43
C ALA A 254 2.84 -9.24 -6.20
N THR A 255 1.55 -8.97 -6.38
CA THR A 255 0.58 -8.77 -5.30
C THR A 255 0.37 -10.07 -4.52
N SER A 256 0.20 -11.22 -5.19
CA SER A 256 0.08 -12.51 -4.52
C SER A 256 1.30 -12.85 -3.67
N ALA A 257 2.51 -12.68 -4.22
CA ALA A 257 3.76 -12.91 -3.48
C ALA A 257 3.88 -11.99 -2.27
N PHE A 258 3.50 -10.73 -2.43
CA PHE A 258 3.58 -9.75 -1.35
C PHE A 258 2.58 -10.01 -0.23
N VAL A 259 1.33 -10.39 -0.56
CA VAL A 259 0.33 -10.77 0.45
C VAL A 259 0.79 -11.98 1.25
N ALA A 260 1.39 -12.98 0.59
CA ALA A 260 2.00 -14.12 1.27
C ALA A 260 3.17 -13.69 2.18
N TYR A 261 4.03 -12.79 1.69
CA TYR A 261 5.14 -12.23 2.46
C TYR A 261 4.67 -11.47 3.70
N LEU A 262 3.70 -10.55 3.56
CA LEU A 262 3.10 -9.83 4.69
C LEU A 262 2.51 -10.80 5.70
N SER A 263 1.74 -11.78 5.24
CA SER A 263 1.15 -12.80 6.11
C SER A 263 2.22 -13.53 6.93
N SER A 264 3.37 -13.86 6.34
CA SER A 264 4.48 -14.54 7.02
C SER A 264 5.15 -13.69 8.12
N LEU A 265 5.11 -12.35 7.97
CA LEU A 265 5.69 -11.41 8.94
C LEU A 265 4.77 -11.11 10.11
N THR A 266 3.45 -11.22 9.92
CA THR A 266 2.46 -10.91 10.95
C THR A 266 2.43 -11.96 12.07
N ASN A 267 2.28 -11.48 13.30
CA ASN A 267 2.05 -12.30 14.47
C ASN A 267 0.56 -12.64 14.59
N LEU A 268 0.22 -13.91 14.78
CA LEU A 268 -1.17 -14.38 14.94
C LEU A 268 -1.92 -13.66 16.07
N LYS A 269 -1.21 -13.17 17.09
CA LYS A 269 -1.82 -12.43 18.22
C LYS A 269 -2.36 -11.05 17.82
N PHE A 270 -1.76 -10.42 16.81
CA PHE A 270 -2.07 -9.04 16.38
C PHE A 270 -2.23 -8.94 14.86
N SER A 271 -2.71 -10.01 14.23
CA SER A 271 -2.69 -10.19 12.77
C SER A 271 -3.35 -9.03 12.03
N ALA A 272 -4.56 -8.63 12.43
CA ALA A 272 -5.30 -7.55 11.78
C ALA A 272 -4.57 -6.20 11.85
N THR A 273 -4.11 -5.80 13.03
CA THR A 273 -3.44 -4.50 13.21
C THR A 273 -2.07 -4.46 12.55
N GLN A 274 -1.28 -5.53 12.64
CA GLN A 274 0.02 -5.60 11.98
C GLN A 274 -0.13 -5.68 10.46
N TYR A 275 -1.08 -6.45 9.95
CA TYR A 275 -1.33 -6.50 8.51
C TYR A 275 -1.76 -5.14 7.97
N ALA A 276 -2.67 -4.44 8.67
CA ALA A 276 -3.09 -3.09 8.30
C ALA A 276 -1.92 -2.09 8.33
N LEU A 277 -1.05 -2.16 9.35
CA LEU A 277 0.15 -1.32 9.44
C LEU A 277 1.09 -1.56 8.26
N LEU A 278 1.47 -2.82 8.00
CA LEU A 278 2.41 -3.16 6.93
C LEU A 278 1.83 -2.83 5.55
N SER A 279 0.54 -3.09 5.32
CA SER A 279 -0.16 -2.71 4.09
C SER A 279 -0.25 -1.19 3.89
N SER A 280 -0.41 -0.43 4.97
CA SER A 280 -0.39 1.04 4.91
C SER A 280 1.01 1.54 4.52
N ILE A 281 2.07 0.96 5.08
CA ILE A 281 3.46 1.31 4.76
C ILE A 281 3.79 0.99 3.29
N MET A 282 3.28 -0.12 2.77
CA MET A 282 3.42 -0.49 1.35
C MET A 282 2.95 0.62 0.41
N LEU A 283 1.86 1.30 0.74
CA LEU A 283 1.28 2.34 -0.13
C LEU A 283 1.76 3.74 0.19
N LEU A 284 2.25 3.99 1.41
CA LEU A 284 2.59 5.34 1.86
C LEU A 284 3.66 5.99 0.98
N LEU A 285 4.83 5.37 0.87
CA LEU A 285 5.94 5.95 0.12
C LEU A 285 5.64 6.05 -1.40
N PRO A 286 5.13 4.99 -2.05
CA PRO A 286 4.82 5.06 -3.49
C PRO A 286 3.70 6.05 -3.83
N ARG A 287 2.66 6.19 -2.99
CA ARG A 287 1.59 7.17 -3.26
C ARG A 287 2.07 8.60 -3.07
N LEU A 288 2.93 8.87 -2.09
CA LEU A 288 3.52 10.20 -1.91
C LEU A 288 4.32 10.60 -3.15
N LEU A 289 5.17 9.71 -3.67
CA LEU A 289 5.93 9.96 -4.90
C LEU A 289 5.04 10.04 -6.14
N GLY A 290 4.03 9.17 -6.21
CA GLY A 290 3.01 9.19 -7.26
C GLY A 290 2.26 10.51 -7.33
N GLY A 291 2.03 11.19 -6.20
CA GLY A 291 1.43 12.53 -6.19
C GLY A 291 2.25 13.59 -6.94
N TYR A 292 3.58 13.44 -7.01
CA TYR A 292 4.48 14.35 -7.74
C TYR A 292 4.75 13.92 -9.19
N SER A 293 4.24 12.77 -9.62
CA SER A 293 4.53 12.21 -10.95
C SER A 293 4.10 13.12 -12.11
N GLY A 294 3.00 13.86 -11.98
CA GLY A 294 2.54 14.82 -13.00
C GLY A 294 3.58 15.91 -13.29
N VAL A 295 4.16 16.51 -12.24
CA VAL A 295 5.22 17.54 -12.38
C VAL A 295 6.47 16.97 -13.02
N VAL A 296 6.79 15.69 -12.75
CA VAL A 296 7.94 15.00 -13.37
C VAL A 296 7.68 14.80 -14.86
N VAL A 297 6.48 14.36 -15.25
CA VAL A 297 6.10 14.18 -16.66
C VAL A 297 6.08 15.51 -17.41
N GLU A 298 5.53 16.57 -16.82
CA GLU A 298 5.50 17.90 -17.44
C GLU A 298 6.92 18.45 -17.74
N LYS A 299 7.90 18.15 -16.89
CA LYS A 299 9.28 18.64 -17.04
C LYS A 299 10.18 17.73 -17.89
N PHE A 300 10.07 16.42 -17.70
CA PHE A 300 11.01 15.44 -18.29
C PHE A 300 10.39 14.59 -19.41
N GLY A 301 9.07 14.67 -19.61
CA GLY A 301 8.33 13.86 -20.57
C GLY A 301 8.09 12.41 -20.11
N TYR A 302 7.24 11.72 -20.86
CA TYR A 302 6.84 10.33 -20.56
C TYR A 302 7.99 9.32 -20.65
N HIS A 303 8.89 9.47 -21.63
CA HIS A 303 10.05 8.58 -21.79
C HIS A 303 10.89 8.51 -20.51
N ASN A 304 11.35 9.66 -20.02
CA ASN A 304 12.17 9.74 -18.82
C ASN A 304 11.39 9.34 -17.57
N PHE A 305 10.09 9.63 -17.51
CA PHE A 305 9.24 9.20 -16.40
C PHE A 305 9.22 7.67 -16.26
N PHE A 306 8.94 6.94 -17.35
CA PHE A 306 8.92 5.47 -17.30
C PHE A 306 10.30 4.85 -17.08
N LEU A 307 11.36 5.52 -17.54
CA LEU A 307 12.74 5.13 -17.21
C LEU A 307 12.98 5.26 -15.71
N ILE A 308 12.61 6.39 -15.10
CA ILE A 308 12.74 6.62 -13.66
C ILE A 308 11.94 5.56 -12.89
N THR A 309 10.69 5.29 -13.26
CA THR A 309 9.89 4.28 -12.55
C THR A 309 10.45 2.87 -12.71
N ALA A 310 11.05 2.50 -13.85
CA ALA A 310 11.78 1.25 -14.01
C ALA A 310 13.02 1.19 -13.09
N LEU A 311 13.80 2.29 -13.01
CA LEU A 311 14.95 2.39 -12.11
C LEU A 311 14.56 2.33 -10.62
N LEU A 312 13.38 2.84 -10.26
CA LEU A 312 12.84 2.68 -8.90
C LEU A 312 12.60 1.22 -8.51
N GLY A 313 12.53 0.30 -9.48
CA GLY A 313 12.53 -1.14 -9.24
C GLY A 313 13.89 -1.69 -8.77
N ILE A 314 15.02 -1.03 -9.09
CA ILE A 314 16.35 -1.54 -8.72
C ILE A 314 16.55 -1.58 -7.19
N PRO A 315 16.25 -0.51 -6.43
CA PRO A 315 16.31 -0.56 -4.97
C PRO A 315 15.46 -1.69 -4.38
N THR A 316 14.31 -1.98 -4.95
CA THR A 316 13.42 -3.06 -4.47
C THR A 316 14.07 -4.42 -4.64
N LEU A 317 14.65 -4.68 -5.82
CA LEU A 317 15.36 -5.93 -6.12
C LEU A 317 16.57 -6.13 -5.21
N VAL A 318 17.34 -5.07 -4.96
CA VAL A 318 18.48 -5.10 -4.02
C VAL A 318 18.01 -5.48 -2.62
N MET A 319 16.94 -4.84 -2.13
CA MET A 319 16.37 -5.15 -0.81
C MET A 319 15.87 -6.59 -0.71
N ILE A 320 15.23 -7.12 -1.77
CA ILE A 320 14.80 -8.52 -1.83
C ILE A 320 16.00 -9.47 -1.77
N ILE A 321 17.06 -9.21 -2.55
CA ILE A 321 18.27 -10.05 -2.56
C ILE A 321 18.96 -10.03 -1.19
N LEU A 322 19.08 -8.86 -0.56
CA LEU A 322 19.68 -8.74 0.77
C LEU A 322 18.89 -9.54 1.81
N GLN A 323 17.56 -9.46 1.77
CA GLN A 323 16.69 -10.21 2.66
C GLN A 323 16.77 -11.72 2.37
N TRP A 324 16.78 -12.13 1.10
CA TRP A 324 16.83 -13.54 0.70
C TRP A 324 18.14 -14.19 1.15
N ASN A 325 19.28 -13.53 0.90
CA ASN A 325 20.59 -14.01 1.33
C ASN A 325 20.67 -14.16 2.86
N ARG A 326 19.98 -13.30 3.60
CA ARG A 326 19.92 -13.35 5.07
C ARG A 326 19.10 -14.53 5.57
N GLU A 327 17.95 -14.80 4.97
CA GLU A 327 17.12 -15.96 5.32
C GLU A 327 17.88 -17.26 5.08
N ILE A 328 18.60 -17.38 3.96
CA ILE A 328 19.46 -18.53 3.66
C ILE A 328 20.56 -18.68 4.73
N ARG A 329 21.23 -17.60 5.12
CA ARG A 329 22.29 -17.63 6.14
C ARG A 329 21.78 -18.06 7.51
N THR A 330 20.62 -17.57 7.91
CA THR A 330 19.98 -17.94 9.18
C THR A 330 19.60 -19.41 9.18
N ALA A 331 18.97 -19.88 8.10
CA ALA A 331 18.61 -21.30 7.95
C ALA A 331 19.83 -22.22 7.99
N LYS A 332 20.97 -21.80 7.42
CA LYS A 332 22.23 -22.56 7.45
C LYS A 332 22.89 -22.55 8.85
N ALA A 333 22.73 -21.47 9.62
CA ALA A 333 23.28 -21.37 10.97
C ALA A 333 22.49 -22.18 12.01
N GLU A 334 21.20 -22.39 11.78
CA GLU A 334 20.30 -23.18 12.64
C GLU A 334 20.25 -24.67 12.26
N ALA A 335 20.88 -25.07 11.16
CA ALA A 335 20.99 -26.47 10.77
C ALA A 335 21.80 -27.22 11.86
N PRO A 336 21.27 -28.32 12.43
CA PRO A 336 21.99 -29.09 13.44
C PRO A 336 23.32 -29.58 12.85
N ILE A 337 24.40 -29.41 13.62
CA ILE A 337 25.71 -30.01 13.30
C ILE A 337 25.46 -31.52 13.28
N GLU A 338 25.38 -32.11 12.10
CA GLU A 338 25.38 -33.57 11.96
C GLU A 338 26.67 -34.09 12.60
N VAL A 339 26.50 -34.81 13.71
CA VAL A 339 27.52 -35.60 14.39
C VAL A 339 28.02 -36.63 13.38
N SER A 340 29.05 -36.28 12.61
CA SER A 340 29.66 -37.15 11.59
C SER A 340 31.10 -37.50 11.92
N GLU A 341 31.54 -37.34 13.18
CA GLU A 341 32.92 -37.63 13.58
C GLU A 341 33.06 -38.45 14.88
N ILE A 342 32.07 -39.27 15.23
CA ILE A 342 32.21 -40.30 16.28
C ILE A 342 31.81 -41.65 15.70
N GLU A 343 32.56 -42.12 14.70
CA GLU A 343 32.71 -43.56 14.40
C GLU A 343 33.80 -43.73 13.34
N LYS A 344 35.05 -43.74 13.81
CA LYS A 344 36.07 -44.59 13.19
C LYS A 344 36.60 -45.51 14.29
N PRO A 345 36.35 -46.83 14.21
CA PRO A 345 36.93 -47.79 15.14
C PRO A 345 38.45 -47.89 14.97
#